data_AF-A0A9D1QLM2-F1
#
_entry.id   AF-A0A9D1QLM2-F1
#
_cell.length_a   1.000
_cell.length_b   1.000
_cell.length_c   1.000
_cell.angle_alpha   90.00
_cell.angle_beta   90.00
_cell.angle_gamma   90.00
#
_symmetry.space_group_name_H-M   'P 1'
#
loop_
_entity.id
_entity.type
_entity.pdbx_description
1 polymer ?
#
loop_
_entity_poly.entity_id
_entity_poly.type
_entity_poly.pdbx_seq_one_letter_code
_entity_poly.pdbx_strand_id
1 'polypeptide(L)'
;MADKRDYYEVMGVPKNAPEDEIKKAYRKLAKKYHPDLNPGDKEAEQKFKEVNEAYEVLSDKDKRARYDQFGFAGVDPNFGGGAGGAGGNPFQGMDFDMGDIFDSFFGGGFGRQSRRANGPRRGSDTETQVVISFEEAAKGCKKEVSFTQVAACKDCNGTGAEPGTSPKTCPQCGGSGQVRVSQRTPFGVVQTSRGCDRCGGTGKIVEKPCRHCGGSGRVRQNRKIEITIPAGIDDDQVLNVSGHGNAGVNGGPNGDLHVFVSVRPHPIFERRGNDVWCEMPITFTQAALGADVTVPTLDGQVSYHVHEGTQPGDIFKLRGKGIQSLGGRGRGDQYVQVTVEVPKNLNQKQKELLQALDKAGDDRNYQKRRSFFEKMRSWNDKRQK
;
A
#
# COMPACT_ATOMS: atom_id res chain seq x y z
N MET A 1 -10.21 -25.27 40.71
CA MET A 1 -10.75 -24.97 39.35
C MET A 1 -11.99 -24.14 39.60
N ALA A 2 -11.96 -22.84 39.34
CA ALA A 2 -13.18 -22.04 39.47
C ALA A 2 -14.09 -22.44 38.30
N ASP A 3 -15.28 -22.95 38.60
CA ASP A 3 -16.27 -23.33 37.59
C ASP A 3 -16.63 -22.08 36.77
N LYS A 4 -16.11 -21.99 35.53
CA LYS A 4 -16.46 -20.93 34.59
C LYS A 4 -17.96 -21.03 34.29
N ARG A 5 -18.67 -19.92 34.44
CA ARG A 5 -20.12 -19.83 34.21
C ARG A 5 -20.43 -19.92 32.71
N ASP A 6 -21.44 -20.70 32.33
CA ASP A 6 -21.86 -20.89 30.93
C ASP A 6 -22.12 -19.54 30.25
N TYR A 7 -21.63 -19.34 29.02
CA TYR A 7 -21.72 -18.05 28.34
C TYR A 7 -23.15 -17.61 28.08
N TYR A 8 -24.10 -18.55 27.93
CA TYR A 8 -25.52 -18.23 27.81
C TYR A 8 -26.08 -17.73 29.15
N GLU A 9 -25.60 -18.26 30.28
CA GLU A 9 -25.97 -17.79 31.63
C GLU A 9 -25.36 -16.42 31.95
N VAL A 10 -24.11 -16.17 31.54
CA VAL A 10 -23.45 -14.86 31.69
C VAL A 10 -24.21 -13.80 30.91
N MET A 11 -24.67 -14.14 29.71
CA MET A 11 -25.44 -13.25 28.83
C MET A 11 -26.93 -13.19 29.19
N GLY A 12 -27.43 -14.10 30.04
CA GLY A 12 -28.83 -14.16 30.46
C GLY A 12 -29.80 -14.51 29.32
N VAL A 13 -29.35 -15.30 28.35
CA VAL A 13 -30.12 -15.70 27.16
C VAL A 13 -30.21 -17.23 27.07
N PRO A 14 -31.25 -17.82 26.47
CA PRO A 14 -31.33 -19.26 26.30
C PRO A 14 -30.33 -19.77 25.24
N LYS A 15 -29.92 -21.05 25.30
CA LYS A 15 -28.93 -21.65 24.38
C LYS A 15 -29.33 -21.56 22.89
N ASN A 16 -30.63 -21.52 22.62
CA ASN A 16 -31.19 -21.37 21.28
C ASN A 16 -31.47 -19.91 20.87
N ALA A 17 -30.95 -18.92 21.60
CA ALA A 17 -31.21 -17.50 21.30
C ALA A 17 -30.71 -17.12 19.89
N PRO A 18 -31.51 -16.37 19.10
CA PRO A 18 -31.07 -15.81 17.84
C PRO A 18 -29.99 -14.73 18.04
N GLU A 19 -29.17 -14.50 17.01
CA GLU A 19 -28.03 -13.56 17.05
C GLU A 19 -28.44 -12.15 17.49
N ASP A 20 -29.63 -11.70 17.10
CA ASP A 20 -30.17 -10.39 17.47
C ASP A 20 -30.49 -10.28 18.97
N GLU A 21 -30.89 -11.38 19.61
CA GLU A 21 -31.18 -11.43 21.04
C GLU A 21 -29.88 -11.41 21.86
N ILE A 22 -28.85 -12.11 21.39
CA ILE A 22 -27.49 -12.08 21.96
C ILE A 22 -26.89 -10.67 21.88
N LYS A 23 -27.02 -10.00 20.72
CA LYS A 23 -26.57 -8.60 20.54
C LYS A 23 -27.32 -7.63 21.45
N LYS A 24 -28.64 -7.80 21.63
CA LYS A 24 -29.44 -6.98 22.54
C LYS A 24 -29.05 -7.18 24.00
N ALA A 25 -28.84 -8.43 24.42
CA ALA A 25 -28.38 -8.77 25.75
C ALA A 25 -26.99 -8.17 26.04
N TYR A 26 -26.06 -8.27 25.09
CA TYR A 26 -24.73 -7.68 25.19
C TYR A 26 -24.80 -6.17 25.42
N ARG A 27 -25.54 -5.43 24.59
CA ARG A 27 -25.67 -3.97 24.72
C ARG A 27 -26.24 -3.55 26.09
N LYS A 28 -27.20 -4.32 26.62
CA LYS A 28 -27.80 -4.07 27.94
C LYS A 28 -26.80 -4.30 29.07
N LEU A 29 -26.04 -5.40 29.02
CA LEU A 29 -25.05 -5.76 30.04
C LEU A 29 -23.77 -4.92 29.96
N ALA A 30 -23.28 -4.64 28.75
CA ALA A 30 -22.13 -3.77 28.51
C ALA A 30 -22.38 -2.34 28.99
N LYS A 31 -23.59 -1.80 28.79
CA LYS A 31 -23.98 -0.50 29.36
C LYS A 31 -24.11 -0.56 30.88
N LYS A 32 -24.62 -1.66 31.43
CA LYS A 32 -24.81 -1.83 32.88
C LYS A 32 -23.48 -1.92 33.64
N TYR A 33 -22.49 -2.60 33.07
CA TYR A 33 -21.18 -2.83 33.70
C TYR A 33 -20.06 -2.00 33.08
N HIS A 34 -20.38 -0.96 32.31
CA HIS A 34 -19.37 -0.12 31.66
C HIS A 34 -18.47 0.55 32.73
N PRO A 35 -17.14 0.57 32.55
CA PRO A 35 -16.21 1.20 33.50
C PRO A 35 -16.54 2.67 33.79
N ASP A 36 -16.96 3.43 32.77
CA ASP A 36 -17.32 4.84 32.93
C ASP A 36 -18.60 5.06 33.76
N LEU A 37 -19.52 4.10 33.77
CA LEU A 37 -20.77 4.18 34.54
C LEU A 37 -20.61 3.59 35.95
N ASN A 38 -19.55 2.83 36.20
CA ASN A 38 -19.24 2.21 37.49
C ASN A 38 -17.74 2.39 37.84
N PRO A 39 -17.26 3.63 38.00
CA PRO A 39 -15.84 3.89 38.24
C PRO A 39 -15.40 3.33 39.60
N GLY A 40 -14.38 2.46 39.58
CA GLY A 40 -13.77 1.89 40.79
C GLY A 40 -14.45 0.63 41.34
N ASP A 41 -15.52 0.14 40.71
CA ASP A 41 -16.18 -1.11 41.09
C ASP A 41 -15.51 -2.33 40.42
N LYS A 42 -14.73 -3.08 41.22
CA LYS A 42 -14.02 -4.28 40.78
C LYS A 42 -14.95 -5.42 40.36
N GLU A 43 -16.17 -5.49 40.91
CA GLU A 43 -17.14 -6.51 40.51
C GLU A 43 -17.77 -6.18 39.15
N ALA A 44 -18.06 -4.91 38.89
CA ALA A 44 -18.56 -4.46 37.59
C ALA A 44 -17.52 -4.72 36.50
N GLU A 45 -16.23 -4.46 36.78
CA GLU A 45 -15.14 -4.74 35.85
C GLU A 45 -15.01 -6.25 35.52
N GLN A 46 -15.13 -7.13 36.53
CA GLN A 46 -15.11 -8.58 36.32
C GLN A 46 -16.31 -9.05 35.49
N LYS A 47 -17.53 -8.59 35.82
CA LYS A 47 -18.74 -8.91 35.06
C LYS A 47 -18.68 -8.37 33.63
N PHE A 48 -18.05 -7.22 33.41
CA PHE A 48 -17.84 -6.65 32.09
C PHE A 48 -16.88 -7.51 31.25
N LYS A 49 -15.79 -8.01 31.85
CA LYS A 49 -14.85 -8.93 31.18
C LYS A 49 -15.53 -10.25 30.80
N GLU A 50 -16.31 -10.84 31.70
CA GLU A 50 -17.07 -12.07 31.43
C GLU A 50 -18.10 -11.88 30.29
N VAL A 51 -18.81 -10.76 30.27
CA VAL A 51 -19.79 -10.43 29.22
C VAL A 51 -19.12 -10.22 27.86
N ASN A 52 -17.92 -9.63 27.82
CA ASN A 52 -17.17 -9.49 26.58
C ASN A 52 -16.67 -10.84 26.05
N GLU A 53 -16.13 -11.71 26.91
CA GLU A 53 -15.70 -13.07 26.56
C GLU A 53 -16.88 -13.89 26.01
N ALA A 54 -18.04 -13.83 26.68
CA ALA A 54 -19.25 -14.50 26.25
C ALA A 54 -19.75 -13.99 24.88
N TYR A 55 -19.74 -12.67 24.66
CA TYR A 55 -20.18 -12.09 23.39
C TYR A 55 -19.22 -12.43 22.24
N GLU A 56 -17.91 -12.44 22.47
CA GLU A 56 -16.93 -12.81 21.44
C GLU A 56 -17.16 -14.23 20.92
N VAL A 57 -17.51 -15.16 21.82
CA VAL A 57 -17.78 -16.55 21.46
C VAL A 57 -19.18 -16.73 20.86
N LEU A 58 -20.21 -16.10 21.42
CA LEU A 58 -21.60 -16.32 21.00
C LEU A 58 -22.03 -15.48 19.79
N SER A 59 -21.31 -14.39 19.46
CA SER A 59 -21.60 -13.55 18.29
C SER A 59 -21.05 -14.12 16.98
N ASP A 60 -20.02 -14.95 17.04
CA ASP A 60 -19.42 -15.62 15.88
C ASP A 60 -20.03 -17.02 15.71
N LYS A 61 -20.53 -17.33 14.50
CA LYS A 61 -21.24 -18.58 14.22
C LYS A 61 -20.36 -19.82 14.41
N ASP A 62 -19.07 -19.73 14.09
CA ASP A 62 -18.13 -20.84 14.15
C ASP A 62 -17.59 -21.03 15.58
N LYS A 63 -17.35 -19.95 16.33
CA LYS A 63 -17.03 -20.02 17.77
C LYS A 63 -18.21 -20.55 18.59
N ARG A 64 -19.43 -20.09 18.30
CA ARG A 64 -20.67 -20.57 18.95
C ARG A 64 -20.87 -22.06 18.70
N ALA A 65 -20.75 -22.52 17.45
CA ALA A 65 -20.90 -23.94 17.11
C ALA A 65 -19.87 -24.82 17.84
N ARG A 66 -18.61 -24.36 17.97
CA ARG A 66 -17.57 -25.07 18.73
C ARG A 66 -17.87 -25.08 20.23
N TYR A 67 -18.32 -23.97 20.79
CA TYR A 67 -18.72 -23.88 22.19
C TYR A 67 -19.92 -24.79 22.49
N ASP A 68 -20.90 -24.85 21.60
CA ASP A 68 -22.07 -25.71 21.74
C ASP A 68 -21.71 -27.21 21.65
N GLN A 69 -20.66 -27.57 20.89
CA GLN A 69 -20.20 -28.96 20.71
C GLN A 69 -19.22 -29.44 21.78
N PHE A 70 -18.30 -28.58 22.23
CA PHE A 70 -17.15 -28.96 23.06
C PHE A 70 -17.05 -28.17 24.37
N GLY A 71 -18.01 -27.29 24.66
CA GLY A 71 -17.99 -26.39 25.83
C GLY A 71 -16.78 -25.45 25.79
N PHE A 72 -16.29 -25.05 26.96
CA PHE A 72 -15.13 -24.15 27.07
C PHE A 72 -13.86 -24.68 26.39
N ALA A 73 -13.70 -26.00 26.24
CA ALA A 73 -12.55 -26.60 25.58
C ALA A 73 -12.52 -26.34 24.05
N GLY A 74 -13.67 -26.08 23.42
CA GLY A 74 -13.76 -25.78 21.99
C GLY A 74 -13.36 -24.35 21.61
N VAL A 75 -13.17 -23.48 22.60
CA VAL A 75 -12.89 -22.06 22.45
C VAL A 75 -11.74 -21.58 23.34
N ASP A 76 -11.05 -22.51 24.01
CA ASP A 76 -9.86 -22.22 24.81
C ASP A 76 -8.65 -22.01 23.88
N PRO A 77 -7.99 -20.83 23.92
CA PRO A 77 -6.79 -20.55 23.14
C PRO A 77 -5.63 -21.54 23.39
N ASN A 78 -5.63 -22.24 24.52
CA ASN A 78 -4.60 -23.21 24.88
C ASN A 78 -4.86 -24.63 24.37
N PHE A 79 -6.05 -24.94 23.83
CA PHE A 79 -6.38 -26.29 23.36
C PHE A 79 -5.95 -26.48 21.90
N GLY A 80 -4.62 -26.60 21.68
CA GLY A 80 -4.06 -26.90 20.36
C GLY A 80 -2.58 -26.54 20.15
N GLY A 81 -1.96 -25.79 21.08
CA GLY A 81 -0.54 -25.45 21.03
C GLY A 81 0.31 -26.49 21.75
N GLY A 82 0.99 -27.35 20.98
CA GLY A 82 2.02 -28.24 21.52
C GLY A 82 3.12 -27.48 22.26
N ALA A 83 3.56 -28.08 23.35
CA ALA A 83 4.59 -27.62 24.30
C ALA A 83 5.73 -26.76 23.72
N GLY A 84 5.94 -25.59 24.33
CA GLY A 84 7.23 -24.88 24.31
C GLY A 84 7.11 -23.36 24.41
N GLY A 85 7.52 -22.79 25.55
CA GLY A 85 7.97 -21.39 25.62
C GLY A 85 7.23 -20.51 26.62
N ALA A 86 7.99 -20.03 27.61
CA ALA A 86 7.58 -19.19 28.74
C ALA A 86 6.96 -17.84 28.38
N GLY A 87 5.98 -17.43 29.20
CA GLY A 87 5.86 -16.09 29.81
C GLY A 87 5.88 -14.88 28.89
N GLY A 88 4.71 -14.33 28.59
CA GLY A 88 4.58 -13.02 27.96
C GLY A 88 3.13 -12.59 27.77
N ASN A 89 2.79 -11.43 28.31
CA ASN A 89 1.50 -10.75 28.30
C ASN A 89 1.03 -10.43 26.85
N PRO A 90 -0.15 -10.87 26.36
CA PRO A 90 -0.51 -10.74 24.93
C PRO A 90 -1.22 -9.42 24.59
N PHE A 91 -1.05 -8.35 25.37
CA PHE A 91 -1.73 -7.06 25.15
C PHE A 91 -0.76 -5.91 24.86
N GLN A 92 0.28 -6.15 24.06
CA GLN A 92 1.14 -5.05 23.62
C GLN A 92 1.65 -5.24 22.19
N GLY A 93 0.93 -4.61 21.27
CA GLY A 93 1.44 -4.00 20.03
C GLY A 93 2.28 -4.86 19.12
N MET A 94 1.62 -5.52 18.15
CA MET A 94 2.07 -5.59 16.76
C MET A 94 0.89 -6.04 15.90
N ASP A 95 0.66 -5.30 14.83
CA ASP A 95 -0.28 -5.58 13.74
C ASP A 95 0.20 -6.81 12.96
N PHE A 96 0.04 -7.99 13.55
CA PHE A 96 0.22 -9.27 12.86
C PHE A 96 -1.14 -9.71 12.34
N ASP A 97 -1.25 -9.72 11.02
CA ASP A 97 -2.38 -10.22 10.26
C ASP A 97 -2.73 -11.65 10.69
N MET A 98 -3.72 -11.74 11.58
CA MET A 98 -4.23 -12.98 12.16
C MET A 98 -5.19 -13.71 11.18
N GLY A 99 -5.32 -13.22 9.94
CA GLY A 99 -6.00 -13.91 8.84
C GLY A 99 -5.14 -15.05 8.25
N ASP A 100 -3.86 -14.80 8.00
CA ASP A 100 -2.99 -15.74 7.26
C ASP A 100 -2.44 -16.92 8.10
N ILE A 101 -2.40 -16.76 9.43
CA ILE A 101 -1.99 -17.83 10.35
C ILE A 101 -3.18 -18.76 10.72
N PHE A 102 -4.42 -18.26 10.69
CA PHE A 102 -5.60 -19.10 10.94
C PHE A 102 -5.97 -19.97 9.72
N ASP A 103 -5.75 -19.46 8.50
CA ASP A 103 -5.93 -20.20 7.25
C ASP A 103 -4.92 -21.35 7.05
N SER A 104 -3.75 -21.24 7.68
CA SER A 104 -2.70 -22.27 7.60
C SER A 104 -2.81 -23.36 8.67
N PHE A 105 -3.54 -23.12 9.78
CA PHE A 105 -3.66 -24.08 10.88
C PHE A 105 -5.04 -24.76 10.98
N PHE A 106 -6.15 -24.10 10.63
CA PHE A 106 -7.52 -24.65 10.72
C PHE A 106 -8.14 -25.09 9.38
N GLY A 107 -7.37 -25.12 8.28
CA GLY A 107 -7.76 -25.68 6.98
C GLY A 107 -7.83 -27.22 6.91
N GLY A 108 -8.00 -27.88 8.06
CA GLY A 108 -8.02 -29.32 8.24
C GLY A 108 -9.38 -29.97 8.00
N GLY A 109 -9.91 -29.84 6.79
CA GLY A 109 -10.84 -30.84 6.22
C GLY A 109 -12.32 -30.49 6.20
N PHE A 110 -12.78 -29.88 5.10
CA PHE A 110 -13.95 -30.34 4.33
C PHE A 110 -13.98 -29.77 2.88
N GLY A 111 -12.79 -29.47 2.33
CA GLY A 111 -12.60 -29.13 0.92
C GLY A 111 -11.58 -30.08 0.31
N ARG A 112 -12.03 -31.26 -0.15
CA ARG A 112 -11.25 -32.14 -1.04
C ARG A 112 -11.12 -31.52 -2.43
N GLN A 113 -10.76 -30.24 -2.54
CA GLN A 113 -10.13 -29.77 -3.75
C GLN A 113 -8.69 -30.25 -3.63
N SER A 114 -8.44 -31.43 -4.22
CA SER A 114 -7.10 -31.85 -4.60
C SER A 114 -6.41 -30.60 -5.16
N ARG A 115 -5.51 -29.98 -4.38
CA ARG A 115 -4.44 -29.15 -4.93
C ARG A 115 -3.65 -30.14 -5.77
N ARG A 116 -4.11 -30.39 -7.00
CA ARG A 116 -3.40 -31.19 -7.98
C ARG A 116 -2.05 -30.50 -8.03
N ALA A 117 -1.01 -31.14 -7.49
CA ALA A 117 0.32 -30.56 -7.50
C ALA A 117 0.72 -30.16 -8.94
N ASN A 118 0.16 -30.88 -9.93
CA ASN A 118 0.29 -30.68 -11.37
C ASN A 118 -0.89 -29.95 -12.05
N GLY A 119 -1.72 -29.20 -11.32
CA GLY A 119 -2.72 -28.30 -11.93
C GLY A 119 -2.08 -27.09 -12.62
N PRO A 120 -2.81 -26.38 -13.50
CA PRO A 120 -2.37 -25.11 -14.06
C PRO A 120 -2.11 -24.11 -12.94
N ARG A 121 -0.91 -23.52 -12.90
CA ARG A 121 -0.52 -22.50 -11.92
C ARG A 121 -0.12 -21.23 -12.65
N ARG A 122 -0.64 -20.09 -12.17
CA ARG A 122 -0.27 -18.77 -12.70
C ARG A 122 1.24 -18.54 -12.53
N GLY A 123 1.85 -17.88 -13.50
CA GLY A 123 3.25 -17.46 -13.43
C GLY A 123 3.48 -16.37 -12.38
N SER A 124 4.73 -16.18 -11.99
CA SER A 124 5.12 -15.09 -11.10
C SER A 124 5.09 -13.75 -11.84
N ASP A 125 4.78 -12.69 -11.12
CA ASP A 125 4.82 -11.34 -11.66
C ASP A 125 6.26 -10.93 -11.99
N THR A 126 6.40 -9.89 -12.81
CA THR A 126 7.68 -9.27 -13.16
C THR A 126 7.59 -7.79 -12.87
N GLU A 127 8.72 -7.20 -12.52
CA GLU A 127 8.81 -5.79 -12.16
C GLU A 127 9.79 -5.10 -13.10
N THR A 128 9.50 -3.85 -13.43
CA THR A 128 10.40 -2.98 -14.18
C THR A 128 10.15 -1.54 -13.79
N GLN A 129 11.11 -0.66 -14.06
CA GLN A 129 11.02 0.75 -13.75
C GLN A 129 11.09 1.58 -15.03
N VAL A 130 10.25 2.61 -15.11
CA VAL A 130 10.29 3.62 -16.17
C VAL A 130 10.48 5.00 -15.54
N VAL A 131 11.44 5.75 -16.07
CA VAL A 131 11.72 7.11 -15.63
C VAL A 131 11.13 8.09 -16.64
N ILE A 132 10.23 8.95 -16.19
CA ILE A 132 9.56 9.96 -17.02
C ILE A 132 9.91 11.37 -16.56
N SER A 133 9.72 12.36 -17.43
CA SER A 133 9.84 13.77 -17.03
C SER A 133 8.58 14.25 -16.29
N PHE A 134 8.69 15.40 -15.62
CA PHE A 134 7.56 16.02 -14.95
C PHE A 134 6.43 16.38 -15.93
N GLU A 135 6.77 16.86 -17.12
CA GLU A 135 5.80 17.20 -18.17
C GLU A 135 5.14 15.96 -18.74
N GLU A 136 5.90 14.88 -18.94
CA GLU A 136 5.37 13.57 -19.35
C GLU A 136 4.39 13.03 -18.30
N ALA A 137 4.71 13.15 -17.01
CA ALA A 137 3.81 12.77 -15.93
C ALA A 137 2.52 13.61 -15.91
N ALA A 138 2.64 14.93 -16.14
CA ALA A 138 1.51 15.84 -16.14
C ALA A 138 0.57 15.66 -17.34
N LYS A 139 1.10 15.42 -18.54
CA LYS A 139 0.31 15.32 -19.79
C LYS A 139 -0.04 13.89 -20.20
N GLY A 140 0.62 12.91 -19.60
CA GLY A 140 0.58 11.51 -20.04
C GLY A 140 1.45 11.30 -21.28
N CYS A 141 1.94 10.08 -21.45
CA CYS A 141 2.79 9.73 -22.58
C CYS A 141 2.71 8.23 -22.91
N LYS A 142 3.20 7.86 -24.08
CA LYS A 142 3.47 6.46 -24.43
C LYS A 142 4.98 6.22 -24.32
N LYS A 143 5.37 5.13 -23.66
CA LYS A 143 6.77 4.74 -23.51
C LYS A 143 6.95 3.27 -23.84
N GLU A 144 8.01 2.96 -24.56
CA GLU A 144 8.48 1.58 -24.71
C GLU A 144 9.30 1.20 -23.48
N VAL A 145 8.88 0.14 -22.78
CA VAL A 145 9.60 -0.41 -21.63
C VAL A 145 10.15 -1.78 -21.98
N SER A 146 11.45 -1.97 -21.73
CA SER A 146 12.11 -3.27 -21.85
C SER A 146 12.12 -3.97 -20.50
N PHE A 147 11.78 -5.25 -20.49
CA PHE A 147 11.81 -6.08 -19.28
C PHE A 147 12.19 -7.51 -19.63
N THR A 148 12.68 -8.24 -18.63
CA THR A 148 13.08 -9.64 -18.75
C THR A 148 11.98 -10.51 -18.18
N GLN A 149 11.45 -11.44 -18.97
CA GLN A 149 10.47 -12.42 -18.50
C GLN A 149 10.90 -13.84 -18.83
N VAL A 150 10.49 -14.78 -17.99
CA VAL A 150 10.53 -16.21 -18.30
C VAL A 150 9.30 -16.52 -19.16
N ALA A 151 9.47 -16.78 -20.45
CA ALA A 151 8.38 -17.13 -21.35
C ALA A 151 8.28 -18.64 -21.58
N ALA A 152 7.12 -19.10 -22.05
CA ALA A 152 6.99 -20.45 -22.57
C ALA A 152 7.95 -20.62 -23.76
N CYS A 153 8.69 -21.73 -23.80
CA CYS A 153 9.58 -22.04 -24.90
C CYS A 153 8.74 -22.24 -26.17
N LYS A 154 9.01 -21.43 -27.21
CA LYS A 154 8.26 -21.46 -28.49
C LYS A 154 8.40 -22.79 -29.20
N ASP A 155 9.58 -23.41 -29.13
CA ASP A 155 9.85 -24.66 -29.84
C ASP A 155 9.03 -25.84 -29.29
N CYS A 156 8.85 -25.91 -27.97
CA CYS A 156 8.11 -27.01 -27.33
C CYS A 156 6.73 -26.60 -26.79
N ASN A 157 6.30 -25.35 -26.98
CA ASN A 157 5.07 -24.77 -26.45
C ASN A 157 4.85 -25.04 -24.95
N GLY A 158 5.93 -25.00 -24.16
CA GLY A 158 5.86 -25.25 -22.71
C GLY A 158 5.84 -26.72 -22.28
N THR A 159 5.87 -27.68 -23.20
CA THR A 159 5.83 -29.12 -22.87
C THR A 159 7.17 -29.65 -22.35
N GLY A 160 8.28 -28.97 -22.65
CA GLY A 160 9.63 -29.41 -22.32
C GLY A 160 10.15 -30.54 -23.22
N ALA A 161 9.33 -31.08 -24.13
CA ALA A 161 9.72 -32.15 -25.04
C ALA A 161 10.23 -31.60 -26.39
N GLU A 162 11.10 -32.34 -27.08
CA GLU A 162 11.55 -32.01 -28.43
C GLU A 162 10.35 -31.94 -29.39
N PRO A 163 10.31 -31.00 -30.36
CA PRO A 163 9.21 -30.89 -31.32
C PRO A 163 8.90 -32.23 -32.00
N GLY A 164 7.63 -32.63 -32.03
CA GLY A 164 7.19 -33.93 -32.55
C GLY A 164 7.25 -35.09 -31.54
N THR A 165 7.79 -34.87 -30.34
CA THR A 165 7.67 -35.80 -29.22
C THR A 165 6.71 -35.28 -28.17
N SER A 166 6.08 -36.18 -27.41
CA SER A 166 5.15 -35.81 -26.34
C SER A 166 5.60 -36.38 -24.99
N PRO A 167 5.39 -35.64 -23.88
CA PRO A 167 5.64 -36.17 -22.56
C PRO A 167 4.70 -37.33 -22.27
N LYS A 168 5.25 -38.49 -21.86
CA LYS A 168 4.46 -39.66 -21.47
C LYS A 168 4.04 -39.57 -20.01
N THR A 169 2.86 -40.08 -19.68
CA THR A 169 2.41 -40.16 -18.29
C THR A 169 3.35 -41.04 -17.48
N CYS A 170 3.79 -40.58 -16.31
CA CYS A 170 4.70 -41.34 -15.47
C CYS A 170 3.99 -42.61 -14.96
N PRO A 171 4.49 -43.83 -15.27
CA PRO A 171 3.82 -45.07 -14.89
C PRO A 171 3.86 -45.33 -13.37
N GLN A 172 4.85 -44.78 -12.67
CA GLN A 172 5.03 -44.98 -11.22
C GLN A 172 4.00 -44.20 -10.38
N CYS A 173 3.58 -43.01 -10.84
CA CYS A 173 2.58 -42.20 -10.12
C CYS A 173 1.26 -42.05 -10.89
N GLY A 174 1.12 -42.67 -12.07
CA GLY A 174 -0.07 -42.55 -12.91
C GLY A 174 -0.41 -41.10 -13.32
N GLY A 175 0.59 -40.23 -13.42
CA GLY A 175 0.39 -38.81 -13.73
C GLY A 175 0.15 -37.89 -12.53
N SER A 176 0.00 -38.44 -11.32
CA SER A 176 -0.29 -37.64 -10.12
C SER A 176 0.91 -36.86 -9.59
N GLY A 177 2.13 -37.22 -9.98
CA GLY A 177 3.37 -36.60 -9.51
C GLY A 177 3.76 -36.97 -8.08
N GLN A 178 2.91 -37.70 -7.36
CA GLN A 178 3.16 -38.13 -5.98
C GLN A 178 2.89 -39.62 -5.84
N VAL A 179 3.64 -40.27 -4.96
CA VAL A 179 3.44 -41.68 -4.59
C VAL A 179 3.02 -41.74 -3.13
N ARG A 180 2.03 -42.58 -2.82
CA ARG A 180 1.58 -42.80 -1.43
C ARG A 180 2.44 -43.88 -0.81
N VAL A 181 3.10 -43.55 0.30
CA VAL A 181 3.89 -44.49 1.10
C VAL A 181 3.13 -44.76 2.40
N SER A 182 2.64 -45.98 2.55
CA SER A 182 2.02 -46.46 3.78
C SER A 182 3.08 -47.06 4.68
N GLN A 183 3.34 -46.44 5.84
CA GLN A 183 4.20 -47.00 6.88
C GLN A 183 3.32 -47.52 8.02
N ARG A 184 3.49 -48.81 8.36
CA ARG A 184 2.84 -49.40 9.53
C ARG A 184 3.61 -48.97 10.77
N THR A 185 2.97 -48.25 11.67
CA THR A 185 3.48 -47.88 12.98
C THR A 185 2.74 -48.68 14.07
N PRO A 186 3.27 -48.78 15.30
CA PRO A 186 2.57 -49.45 16.40
C PRO A 186 1.18 -48.88 16.72
N PHE A 187 0.87 -47.68 16.24
CA PHE A 187 -0.40 -46.97 16.45
C PHE A 187 -1.32 -46.97 15.22
N GLY A 188 -0.98 -47.69 14.15
CA GLY A 188 -1.80 -47.82 12.94
C GLY A 188 -1.03 -47.69 11.63
N VAL A 189 -1.74 -47.50 10.51
CA VAL A 189 -1.12 -47.27 9.20
C VAL A 189 -1.09 -45.77 8.93
N VAL A 190 0.10 -45.17 8.94
CA VAL A 190 0.29 -43.78 8.54
C VAL A 190 0.56 -43.75 7.03
N GLN A 191 -0.31 -43.10 6.27
CA GLN A 191 -0.10 -42.86 4.84
C GLN A 191 0.49 -41.48 4.63
N THR A 192 1.69 -41.40 4.07
CA THR A 192 2.32 -40.13 3.69
C THR A 192 2.46 -40.06 2.17
N SER A 193 2.20 -38.89 1.58
CA SER A 193 2.48 -38.64 0.17
C SER A 193 3.90 -38.13 0.01
N ARG A 194 4.69 -38.78 -0.85
CA ARG A 194 6.04 -38.31 -1.23
C ARG A 194 6.04 -37.94 -2.72
N GLY A 195 6.92 -37.04 -3.13
CA GLY A 195 7.13 -36.74 -4.55
C GLY A 195 7.55 -38.00 -5.30
N CYS A 196 7.08 -38.18 -6.53
CA CYS A 196 7.48 -39.34 -7.33
C CYS A 196 8.92 -39.16 -7.83
N ASP A 197 9.85 -39.99 -7.35
CA ASP A 197 11.28 -39.93 -7.70
C ASP A 197 11.53 -39.98 -9.22
N ARG A 198 10.76 -40.81 -9.94
CA ARG A 198 10.93 -41.01 -11.39
C ARG A 198 10.54 -39.81 -12.27
N CYS A 199 9.64 -38.94 -11.82
CA CYS A 199 9.23 -37.76 -12.61
C CYS A 199 9.52 -36.43 -11.89
N GLY A 200 10.20 -36.48 -10.74
CA GLY A 200 10.51 -35.30 -9.93
C GLY A 200 9.27 -34.49 -9.53
N GLY A 201 8.10 -35.12 -9.45
CA GLY A 201 6.85 -34.43 -9.11
C GLY A 201 5.97 -34.00 -10.29
N THR A 202 6.48 -33.96 -11.52
CA THR A 202 5.76 -33.39 -12.69
C THR A 202 4.63 -34.28 -13.23
N GLY A 203 4.61 -35.56 -12.84
CA GLY A 203 3.64 -36.55 -13.35
C GLY A 203 3.90 -36.99 -14.79
N LYS A 204 4.86 -36.39 -15.49
CA LYS A 204 5.20 -36.66 -16.88
C LYS A 204 6.68 -37.01 -17.00
N ILE A 205 7.01 -37.87 -17.96
CA ILE A 205 8.39 -38.22 -18.31
C ILE A 205 8.64 -37.73 -19.72
N VAL A 206 9.66 -36.89 -19.86
CA VAL A 206 10.13 -36.39 -21.14
C VAL A 206 11.31 -37.26 -21.56
N GLU A 207 11.12 -38.10 -22.56
CA GLU A 207 12.19 -38.99 -23.06
C GLU A 207 13.24 -38.20 -23.85
N LYS A 208 12.81 -37.23 -24.65
CA LYS A 208 13.68 -36.32 -25.40
C LYS A 208 13.44 -34.88 -24.96
N PRO A 209 14.31 -34.31 -24.10
CA PRO A 209 14.16 -32.94 -23.66
C PRO A 209 14.35 -31.98 -24.84
N CYS A 210 13.57 -30.91 -24.84
CA CYS A 210 13.71 -29.84 -25.82
C CYS A 210 15.11 -29.22 -25.76
N ARG A 211 15.80 -29.13 -26.90
CA ARG A 211 17.17 -28.60 -27.00
C ARG A 211 17.28 -27.12 -26.59
N HIS A 212 16.24 -26.32 -26.86
CA HIS A 212 16.26 -24.88 -26.58
C HIS A 212 16.04 -24.55 -25.10
N CYS A 213 15.20 -25.31 -24.39
CA CYS A 213 14.91 -25.05 -22.96
C CYS A 213 15.50 -26.09 -22.00
N GLY A 214 16.22 -27.09 -22.50
CA GLY A 214 16.82 -28.15 -21.70
C GLY A 214 15.81 -29.00 -20.93
N GLY A 215 14.57 -29.11 -21.42
CA GLY A 215 13.49 -29.84 -20.74
C GLY A 215 12.64 -29.01 -19.77
N SER A 216 12.99 -27.75 -19.50
CA SER A 216 12.27 -26.90 -18.53
C SER A 216 10.93 -26.34 -19.03
N GLY A 217 10.70 -26.38 -20.34
CA GLY A 217 9.52 -25.80 -21.01
C GLY A 217 9.52 -24.27 -21.05
N ARG A 218 10.51 -23.59 -20.49
CA ARG A 218 10.53 -22.13 -20.32
C ARG A 218 11.91 -21.55 -20.63
N VAL A 219 11.94 -20.33 -21.14
CA VAL A 219 13.18 -19.64 -21.52
C VAL A 219 13.14 -18.18 -21.07
N ARG A 220 14.26 -17.66 -20.59
CA ARG A 220 14.38 -16.21 -20.32
C ARG A 220 14.50 -15.47 -21.65
N GLN A 221 13.69 -14.44 -21.81
CA GLN A 221 13.75 -13.56 -22.99
C GLN A 221 13.51 -12.11 -22.58
N ASN A 222 14.20 -11.20 -23.25
CA ASN A 222 13.94 -9.77 -23.15
C ASN A 222 12.77 -9.43 -24.07
N ARG A 223 11.79 -8.70 -23.55
CA ARG A 223 10.68 -8.17 -24.34
C ARG A 223 10.60 -6.66 -24.20
N LYS A 224 10.03 -6.06 -25.23
CA LYS A 224 9.67 -4.65 -25.28
C LYS A 224 8.17 -4.55 -25.43
N ILE A 225 7.55 -3.65 -24.67
CA ILE A 225 6.13 -3.35 -24.78
C ILE A 225 5.95 -1.83 -24.71
N GLU A 226 5.06 -1.31 -25.54
CA GLU A 226 4.58 0.06 -25.41
C GLU A 226 3.50 0.11 -24.33
N ILE A 227 3.74 0.90 -23.28
CA ILE A 227 2.75 1.20 -22.24
C ILE A 227 2.24 2.63 -22.40
N THR A 228 0.97 2.84 -22.07
CA THR A 228 0.37 4.18 -21.99
C THR A 228 0.34 4.61 -20.53
N ILE A 229 1.08 5.67 -20.22
CA ILE A 229 1.13 6.28 -18.90
C ILE A 229 0.05 7.36 -18.85
N PRO A 230 -0.95 7.25 -17.96
CA PRO A 230 -2.04 8.23 -17.89
C PRO A 230 -1.53 9.60 -17.44
N ALA A 231 -2.20 10.65 -17.91
CA ALA A 231 -1.95 12.01 -17.43
C ALA A 231 -2.27 12.11 -15.93
N GLY A 232 -1.38 12.77 -15.19
CA GLY A 232 -1.56 12.98 -13.76
C GLY A 232 -0.99 11.88 -12.88
N ILE A 233 -0.22 10.93 -13.43
CA ILE A 233 0.42 9.88 -12.63
C ILE A 233 1.36 10.50 -11.58
N ASP A 234 1.28 10.07 -10.33
CA ASP A 234 2.20 10.49 -9.27
C ASP A 234 3.53 9.72 -9.34
N ASP A 235 4.52 10.23 -8.62
CA ASP A 235 5.79 9.51 -8.40
C ASP A 235 5.55 8.23 -7.59
N ASP A 236 6.37 7.21 -7.86
CA ASP A 236 6.31 5.87 -7.26
C ASP A 236 4.98 5.11 -7.44
N GLN A 237 4.15 5.52 -8.40
CA GLN A 237 2.95 4.75 -8.76
C GLN A 237 3.28 3.53 -9.61
N VAL A 238 2.51 2.45 -9.40
CA VAL A 238 2.67 1.18 -10.10
C VAL A 238 1.59 1.01 -11.16
N LEU A 239 1.99 0.85 -12.42
CA LEU A 239 1.10 0.48 -13.51
C LEU A 239 1.13 -1.04 -13.70
N ASN A 240 -0.04 -1.68 -13.56
CA ASN A 240 -0.18 -3.11 -13.81
C ASN A 240 -0.49 -3.38 -15.30
N VAL A 241 0.36 -4.16 -15.95
CA VAL A 241 0.17 -4.63 -17.32
C VAL A 241 -0.09 -6.14 -17.30
N SER A 242 -1.36 -6.51 -17.44
CA SER A 242 -1.82 -7.88 -17.23
C SER A 242 -1.27 -8.88 -18.26
N GLY A 243 -0.86 -10.07 -17.81
CA GLY A 243 -0.42 -11.18 -18.67
C GLY A 243 1.00 -11.04 -19.26
N HIS A 244 1.72 -9.98 -18.88
CA HIS A 244 3.08 -9.69 -19.33
C HIS A 244 4.17 -10.09 -18.32
N GLY A 245 3.83 -10.80 -17.25
CA GLY A 245 4.78 -11.39 -16.32
C GLY A 245 5.39 -12.71 -16.81
N ASN A 246 5.84 -13.55 -15.87
CA ASN A 246 6.42 -14.84 -16.20
C ASN A 246 5.36 -15.85 -16.66
N ALA A 247 5.76 -16.83 -17.46
CA ALA A 247 4.90 -17.90 -17.93
C ALA A 247 4.48 -18.82 -16.79
N GLY A 248 3.18 -19.14 -16.78
CA GLY A 248 2.60 -20.11 -15.87
C GLY A 248 3.11 -21.53 -16.09
N VAL A 249 2.82 -22.40 -15.12
CA VAL A 249 3.20 -23.81 -15.12
C VAL A 249 1.99 -24.66 -15.45
N ASN A 250 2.18 -25.77 -16.19
CA ASN A 250 1.13 -26.73 -16.55
C ASN A 250 -0.08 -26.11 -17.26
N GLY A 251 0.16 -25.13 -18.14
CA GLY A 251 -0.90 -24.43 -18.86
C GLY A 251 -1.63 -23.36 -18.04
N GLY A 252 -1.08 -22.96 -16.90
CA GLY A 252 -1.57 -21.78 -16.17
C GLY A 252 -1.26 -20.47 -16.90
N PRO A 253 -2.02 -19.40 -16.61
CA PRO A 253 -1.83 -18.10 -17.24
C PRO A 253 -0.49 -17.47 -16.84
N ASN A 254 -0.05 -16.48 -17.61
CA ASN A 254 1.11 -15.68 -17.24
C ASN A 254 0.83 -14.86 -15.97
N GLY A 255 1.90 -14.49 -15.27
CA GLY A 255 1.86 -13.41 -14.30
C GLY A 255 1.63 -12.05 -14.96
N ASP A 256 1.67 -11.00 -14.17
CA ASP A 256 1.53 -9.63 -14.63
C ASP A 256 2.87 -8.88 -14.58
N LEU A 257 2.95 -7.76 -15.30
CA LEU A 257 4.09 -6.86 -15.26
C LEU A 257 3.72 -5.61 -14.46
N HIS A 258 4.41 -5.39 -13.35
CA HIS A 258 4.31 -4.18 -12.54
C HIS A 258 5.36 -3.17 -13.01
N VAL A 259 4.92 -2.04 -13.53
CA VAL A 259 5.80 -0.97 -13.99
C VAL A 259 5.80 0.15 -12.95
N PHE A 260 6.91 0.31 -12.24
CA PHE A 260 7.14 1.42 -11.32
C PHE A 260 7.48 2.68 -12.12
N VAL A 261 6.68 3.72 -11.93
CA VAL A 261 6.90 5.01 -12.58
C VAL A 261 7.64 5.92 -11.63
N SER A 262 8.81 6.40 -12.05
CA SER A 262 9.58 7.41 -11.33
C SER A 262 9.61 8.71 -12.13
N VAL A 263 9.18 9.80 -11.49
CA VAL A 263 9.10 11.13 -12.08
C VAL A 263 10.37 11.90 -11.73
N ARG A 264 11.09 12.37 -12.74
CA ARG A 264 12.26 13.22 -12.51
C ARG A 264 11.85 14.56 -11.88
N PRO A 265 12.53 15.01 -10.81
CA PRO A 265 12.32 16.34 -10.27
C PRO A 265 12.52 17.42 -11.33
N HIS A 266 11.63 18.42 -11.35
CA HIS A 266 11.73 19.54 -12.27
C HIS A 266 12.44 20.72 -11.59
N PRO A 267 13.33 21.46 -12.27
CA PRO A 267 14.09 22.55 -11.65
C PRO A 267 13.23 23.76 -11.24
N ILE A 268 12.08 23.96 -11.87
CA ILE A 268 11.20 25.12 -11.64
C ILE A 268 9.90 24.71 -10.93
N PHE A 269 9.48 23.46 -11.07
CA PHE A 269 8.14 23.02 -10.68
C PHE A 269 8.25 21.97 -9.58
N GLU A 270 7.46 22.17 -8.53
CA GLU A 270 7.27 21.21 -7.45
C GLU A 270 5.80 20.78 -7.44
N ARG A 271 5.54 19.47 -7.46
CA ARG A 271 4.17 18.94 -7.38
C ARG A 271 3.78 18.75 -5.92
N ARG A 272 2.60 19.26 -5.55
CA ARG A 272 1.96 18.99 -4.25
C ARG A 272 0.53 18.52 -4.50
N GLY A 273 0.34 17.20 -4.52
CA GLY A 273 -0.92 16.59 -4.95
C GLY A 273 -1.19 16.89 -6.42
N ASN A 274 -2.35 17.49 -6.73
CA ASN A 274 -2.68 17.94 -8.08
C ASN A 274 -2.20 19.37 -8.38
N ASP A 275 -1.69 20.09 -7.37
CA ASP A 275 -1.26 21.47 -7.52
C ASP A 275 0.22 21.54 -7.87
N VAL A 276 0.59 22.58 -8.61
CA VAL A 276 1.98 22.83 -9.03
C VAL A 276 2.49 24.11 -8.39
N TRP A 277 3.68 24.06 -7.84
CA TRP A 277 4.34 25.18 -7.20
C TRP A 277 5.53 25.60 -8.03
N CYS A 278 5.75 26.91 -8.15
CA CYS A 278 7.00 27.45 -8.66
C CYS A 278 7.38 28.72 -7.92
N GLU A 279 8.68 28.93 -7.78
CA GLU A 279 9.21 30.21 -7.30
C GLU A 279 9.47 31.13 -8.49
N MET A 280 8.99 32.37 -8.39
CA MET A 280 9.21 33.39 -9.40
C MET A 280 10.06 34.52 -8.80
N PRO A 281 11.33 34.64 -9.22
CA PRO A 281 12.14 35.79 -8.86
C PRO A 281 11.65 37.05 -9.58
N ILE A 282 11.35 38.10 -8.83
CA ILE A 282 11.06 39.43 -9.37
C ILE A 282 12.04 40.46 -8.81
N THR A 283 12.30 41.49 -9.59
CA THR A 283 13.16 42.60 -9.16
C THR A 283 12.47 43.46 -8.09
N PHE A 284 13.27 44.11 -7.24
CA PHE A 284 12.76 45.06 -6.24
C PHE A 284 11.83 46.13 -6.83
N THR A 285 12.17 46.67 -8.00
CA THR A 285 11.34 47.70 -8.67
C THR A 285 10.02 47.15 -9.17
N GLN A 286 9.99 45.91 -9.70
CA GLN A 286 8.74 45.26 -10.12
C GLN A 286 7.83 44.97 -8.92
N ALA A 287 8.39 44.56 -7.79
CA ALA A 287 7.63 44.35 -6.56
C ALA A 287 7.03 45.66 -6.02
N ALA A 288 7.79 46.75 -6.07
CA ALA A 288 7.37 48.05 -5.55
C ALA A 288 6.35 48.75 -6.47
N LEU A 289 6.60 48.76 -7.79
CA LEU A 289 5.83 49.53 -8.77
C LEU A 289 4.78 48.72 -9.53
N GLY A 290 4.71 47.41 -9.29
CA GLY A 290 3.93 46.51 -10.13
C GLY A 290 4.57 46.30 -11.50
N ALA A 291 4.27 45.16 -12.13
CA ALA A 291 4.76 44.82 -13.45
C ALA A 291 4.00 43.64 -14.06
N ASP A 292 3.93 43.60 -15.39
CA ASP A 292 3.53 42.41 -16.10
C ASP A 292 4.72 41.43 -16.19
N VAL A 293 4.54 40.25 -15.62
CA VAL A 293 5.54 39.17 -15.63
C VAL A 293 5.04 37.97 -16.42
N THR A 294 5.96 37.23 -17.02
CA THR A 294 5.65 36.00 -17.76
C THR A 294 5.88 34.78 -16.88
N VAL A 295 4.81 34.08 -16.53
CA VAL A 295 4.84 32.88 -15.68
C VAL A 295 4.91 31.62 -16.54
N PRO A 296 5.89 30.73 -16.33
CA PRO A 296 5.92 29.43 -16.99
C PRO A 296 4.84 28.52 -16.38
N THR A 297 4.07 27.86 -17.24
CA THR A 297 3.08 26.84 -16.85
C THR A 297 3.33 25.57 -17.65
N LEU A 298 2.68 24.46 -17.27
CA LEU A 298 2.81 23.19 -18.00
C LEU A 298 2.30 23.25 -19.44
N ASP A 299 1.41 24.19 -19.76
CA ASP A 299 0.83 24.34 -21.11
C ASP A 299 1.51 25.42 -21.96
N GLY A 300 2.52 26.11 -21.40
CA GLY A 300 3.14 27.28 -22.03
C GLY A 300 3.24 28.47 -21.07
N GLN A 301 3.46 29.66 -21.61
CA GLN A 301 3.65 30.87 -20.82
C GLN A 301 2.35 31.66 -20.67
N VAL A 302 2.14 32.25 -19.49
CA VAL A 302 0.98 33.11 -19.19
C VAL A 302 1.48 34.44 -18.65
N SER A 303 0.94 35.55 -19.15
CA SER A 303 1.22 36.88 -18.58
C SER A 303 0.38 37.10 -17.32
N TYR A 304 1.00 37.60 -16.26
CA TYR A 304 0.36 37.92 -14.99
C TYR A 304 0.79 39.31 -14.52
N HIS A 305 -0.17 40.13 -14.11
CA HIS A 305 0.09 41.46 -13.56
C HIS A 305 0.35 41.37 -12.06
N VAL A 306 1.58 41.63 -11.65
CA VAL A 306 1.98 41.73 -10.23
C VAL A 306 1.59 43.10 -9.71
N HIS A 307 0.83 43.12 -8.61
CA HIS A 307 0.36 44.37 -8.00
C HIS A 307 1.48 45.16 -7.34
N GLU A 308 1.31 46.47 -7.29
CA GLU A 308 2.16 47.38 -6.51
C GLU A 308 2.21 46.95 -5.04
N GLY A 309 3.42 47.01 -4.46
CA GLY A 309 3.63 46.66 -3.05
C GLY A 309 3.62 45.16 -2.75
N THR A 310 3.74 44.29 -3.77
CA THR A 310 3.85 42.84 -3.59
C THR A 310 5.03 42.51 -2.69
N GLN A 311 4.79 41.68 -1.67
CA GLN A 311 5.78 41.31 -0.67
C GLN A 311 6.49 40.01 -1.04
N PRO A 312 7.75 39.83 -0.60
CA PRO A 312 8.41 38.53 -0.68
C PRO A 312 7.61 37.46 0.06
N GLY A 313 7.38 36.33 -0.60
CA GLY A 313 6.57 35.23 -0.09
C GLY A 313 5.08 35.33 -0.39
N ASP A 314 4.61 36.42 -1.03
CA ASP A 314 3.24 36.48 -1.53
C ASP A 314 3.02 35.38 -2.57
N ILE A 315 1.85 34.75 -2.51
CA ILE A 315 1.48 33.65 -3.39
C ILE A 315 0.25 34.08 -4.19
N PHE A 316 0.37 33.98 -5.51
CA PHE A 316 -0.78 34.12 -6.39
C PHE A 316 -1.09 32.80 -7.09
N LYS A 317 -2.38 32.64 -7.44
CA LYS A 317 -2.92 31.37 -7.94
C LYS A 317 -3.41 31.50 -9.37
N LEU A 318 -2.89 30.65 -10.24
CA LEU A 318 -3.37 30.45 -11.60
C LEU A 318 -4.32 29.25 -11.64
N ARG A 319 -5.61 29.53 -11.78
CA ARG A 319 -6.66 28.51 -11.75
C ARG A 319 -6.58 27.55 -12.93
N GLY A 320 -6.67 26.24 -12.67
CA GLY A 320 -6.70 25.19 -13.70
C GLY A 320 -5.36 24.99 -14.43
N LYS A 321 -4.25 25.47 -13.84
CA LYS A 321 -2.89 25.35 -14.40
C LYS A 321 -2.01 24.32 -13.71
N GLY A 322 -2.57 23.52 -12.80
CA GLY A 322 -1.89 22.41 -12.13
C GLY A 322 -1.87 21.12 -12.96
N ILE A 323 -1.95 19.98 -12.27
CA ILE A 323 -1.93 18.63 -12.87
C ILE A 323 -3.34 18.05 -12.91
N GLN A 324 -3.63 17.26 -13.94
CA GLN A 324 -4.92 16.58 -14.08
C GLN A 324 -5.05 15.47 -13.04
N SER A 325 -6.21 15.32 -12.42
CA SER A 325 -6.46 14.18 -11.52
C SER A 325 -6.54 12.87 -12.31
N LEU A 326 -5.91 11.81 -11.82
CA LEU A 326 -6.06 10.46 -12.36
C LEU A 326 -7.55 10.04 -12.40
N GLY A 327 -8.05 9.65 -13.57
CA GLY A 327 -9.42 9.18 -13.76
C GLY A 327 -10.51 10.26 -13.68
N GLY A 328 -10.15 11.52 -13.43
CA GLY A 328 -11.09 12.65 -13.32
C GLY A 328 -10.92 13.70 -14.43
N ARG A 329 -11.91 14.60 -14.51
CA ARG A 329 -11.86 15.80 -15.39
C ARG A 329 -11.29 17.04 -14.71
N GLY A 330 -11.05 16.98 -13.40
CA GLY A 330 -10.52 18.11 -12.64
C GLY A 330 -9.02 18.29 -12.86
N ARG A 331 -8.58 19.54 -12.84
CA ARG A 331 -7.17 19.93 -12.84
C ARG A 331 -6.90 20.77 -11.61
N GLY A 332 -5.75 20.57 -10.98
CA GLY A 332 -5.31 21.43 -9.89
C GLY A 332 -4.95 22.82 -10.37
N ASP A 333 -4.44 23.62 -9.45
CA ASP A 333 -4.03 25.00 -9.67
C ASP A 333 -2.49 25.12 -9.66
N GLN A 334 -1.98 26.19 -10.26
CA GLN A 334 -0.57 26.55 -10.12
C GLN A 334 -0.43 27.69 -9.11
N TYR A 335 0.41 27.49 -8.10
CA TYR A 335 0.78 28.47 -7.09
C TYR A 335 2.15 29.02 -7.42
N VAL A 336 2.24 30.35 -7.51
CA VAL A 336 3.49 31.04 -7.80
C VAL A 336 3.87 31.82 -6.55
N GLN A 337 4.97 31.42 -5.93
CA GLN A 337 5.52 32.13 -4.79
C GLN A 337 6.50 33.18 -5.29
N VAL A 338 6.26 34.44 -4.88
CA VAL A 338 7.10 35.56 -5.28
C VAL A 338 8.35 35.62 -4.41
N THR A 339 9.52 35.64 -5.05
CA THR A 339 10.80 35.88 -4.38
C THR A 339 11.35 37.20 -4.89
N VAL A 340 11.58 38.18 -4.01
CA VAL A 340 12.15 39.46 -4.42
C VAL A 340 13.68 39.37 -4.39
N GLU A 341 14.31 39.57 -5.55
CA GLU A 341 15.75 39.60 -5.65
C GLU A 341 16.28 41.01 -5.32
N VAL A 342 17.08 41.10 -4.27
CA VAL A 342 17.77 42.32 -3.89
C VAL A 342 19.08 42.42 -4.69
N PRO A 343 19.27 43.50 -5.49
CA PRO A 343 20.41 43.60 -6.38
C PRO A 343 21.74 43.70 -5.60
N LYS A 344 22.74 42.95 -6.05
CA LYS A 344 24.11 42.97 -5.50
C LYS A 344 25.03 43.80 -6.40
N ASN A 345 26.19 44.21 -5.87
CA ASN A 345 27.24 44.92 -6.62
C ASN A 345 26.79 46.23 -7.28
N LEU A 346 26.11 47.08 -6.51
CA LEU A 346 25.58 48.36 -6.98
C LEU A 346 26.68 49.36 -7.32
N ASN A 347 26.52 50.05 -8.45
CA ASN A 347 27.34 51.20 -8.83
C ASN A 347 26.95 52.46 -8.02
N GLN A 348 27.77 53.51 -8.12
CA GLN A 348 27.58 54.74 -7.35
C GLN A 348 26.21 55.38 -7.57
N LYS A 349 25.79 55.50 -8.85
CA LYS A 349 24.47 56.06 -9.22
C LYS A 349 23.31 55.25 -8.66
N GLN A 350 23.39 53.92 -8.68
CA GLN A 350 22.37 53.04 -8.12
C GLN A 350 22.25 53.18 -6.60
N LYS A 351 23.38 53.31 -5.90
CA LYS A 351 23.39 53.56 -4.44
C LYS A 351 22.75 54.89 -4.09
N GLU A 352 23.07 55.95 -4.85
CA GLU A 352 22.48 57.28 -4.66
C GLU A 352 20.96 57.26 -4.83
N LEU A 353 20.44 56.55 -5.85
CA LEU A 353 19.00 56.40 -6.07
C LEU A 353 18.31 55.66 -4.91
N LEU A 354 18.90 54.58 -4.39
CA LEU A 354 18.33 53.85 -3.26
C LEU A 354 18.37 54.68 -1.96
N GLN A 355 19.42 55.47 -1.75
CA GLN A 355 19.47 56.41 -0.62
C GLN A 355 18.45 57.53 -0.74
N ALA A 356 18.22 58.04 -1.95
CA ALA A 356 17.18 59.02 -2.19
C ALA A 356 15.77 58.45 -1.93
N LEU A 357 15.53 57.20 -2.33
CA LEU A 357 14.29 56.48 -2.03
C LEU A 357 14.09 56.29 -0.53
N ASP A 358 15.12 55.88 0.20
CA ASP A 358 15.06 55.70 1.65
C ASP A 358 14.76 57.02 2.38
N LYS A 359 15.37 58.13 1.95
CA LYS A 359 15.09 59.47 2.49
C LYS A 359 13.68 59.99 2.19
N ALA A 360 13.10 59.57 1.07
CA ALA A 360 11.75 59.97 0.66
C ALA A 360 10.65 59.09 1.29
N GLY A 361 11.01 57.92 1.84
CA GLY A 361 10.07 57.00 2.46
C GLY A 361 9.72 57.40 3.89
N ASP A 362 8.46 57.18 4.29
CA ASP A 362 7.98 57.38 5.64
C ASP A 362 7.77 56.04 6.37
N ASP A 363 7.56 56.09 7.69
CA ASP A 363 7.21 54.92 8.51
C ASP A 363 5.96 54.17 8.02
N ARG A 364 5.10 54.83 7.22
CA ARG A 364 3.92 54.22 6.59
C ARG A 364 4.30 53.18 5.56
N ASN A 365 5.46 53.31 4.92
CA ASN A 365 5.97 52.39 3.90
C ASN A 365 6.61 51.12 4.51
N TYR A 366 7.00 51.15 5.80
CA TYR A 366 7.74 50.07 6.47
C TYR A 366 7.07 49.57 7.75
N GLN A 367 5.79 49.21 7.67
CA GLN A 367 4.96 48.81 8.83
C GLN A 367 5.56 47.63 9.63
N LYS A 368 6.09 46.60 8.96
CA LYS A 368 6.71 45.44 9.62
C LYS A 368 7.93 45.85 10.46
N ARG A 369 8.76 46.76 9.96
CA ARG A 369 9.94 47.30 10.66
C ARG A 369 9.48 48.03 11.92
N ARG A 370 8.50 48.93 11.80
CA ARG A 370 7.95 49.67 12.95
C ARG A 370 7.40 48.73 14.02
N SER A 371 6.54 47.79 13.64
CA SER A 371 5.94 46.82 14.57
C SER A 371 6.99 45.96 15.28
N PHE A 372 8.06 45.55 14.59
CA PHE A 372 9.16 44.80 15.19
C PHE A 372 9.88 45.61 16.27
N PHE A 373 10.25 46.87 15.99
CA PHE A 373 10.96 47.72 16.95
C PHE A 373 10.08 48.12 18.15
N GLU A 374 8.78 48.32 17.95
CA GLU A 374 7.82 48.54 19.04
C GLU A 374 7.75 47.32 19.98
N LYS A 375 7.64 46.10 19.41
CA LYS A 375 7.65 44.84 20.19
C LYS A 375 8.97 44.67 20.94
N MET A 376 10.11 44.95 20.30
CA MET A 376 11.43 44.85 20.91
C MET A 376 11.59 45.81 22.10
N ARG A 377 11.15 47.07 21.97
CA ARG A 377 11.15 48.03 23.10
C ARG A 377 10.26 47.55 24.24
N SER A 378 9.04 47.11 23.93
CA SER A 378 8.11 46.59 24.95
C SER A 378 8.64 45.36 25.70
N TRP A 379 9.47 44.54 25.04
CA TRP A 379 10.10 43.38 25.65
C TRP A 379 11.28 43.76 26.55
N ASN A 380 12.11 44.71 26.14
CA ASN A 380 13.21 45.23 26.98
C ASN A 380 12.70 45.93 28.24
N ASP A 381 11.64 46.73 28.15
CA ASP A 381 11.02 47.40 29.29
C ASP A 381 10.44 46.40 30.32
N LYS A 382 10.00 45.23 29.86
CA LYS A 382 9.52 44.13 30.72
C LYS A 382 10.63 43.31 31.37
N ARG A 383 11.88 43.40 30.90
CA ARG A 383 13.05 42.74 31.54
C ARG A 383 13.76 43.62 32.56
N GLN A 384 13.57 44.94 32.50
CA GLN A 384 14.16 45.90 33.44
C GLN A 384 13.26 46.19 34.66
N LYS A 385 12.00 45.75 34.61
CA LYS A 385 11.11 45.62 35.77
C LYS A 385 11.13 44.18 36.24
#